data_AF-A0A1Z8RNY1-F1
#
_entry.id   AF-A0A1Z8RNY1-F1
#
_cell.length_a   1.000
_cell.length_b   1.000
_cell.length_c   1.000
_cell.angle_alpha   90.00
_cell.angle_beta   90.00
_cell.angle_gamma   90.00
#
_symmetry.space_group_name_H-M   'P 1'
#
loop_
_entity.id
_entity.type
_entity.pdbx_description
1 polymer ?
#
loop_
_entity_poly.entity_id
_entity_poly.type
_entity_poly.pdbx_seq_one_letter_code
_entity_poly.pdbx_strand_id
1 'polypeptide(L)' 'MTSQMTGAKMVVKALKDQGVDTVFGYPGGAVLPIYDEIFQQNEIRHILVRHEQGAVHSAEGYARSTGKPGVVLV' A
#
# COMPACT_ATOMS: atom_id res chain seq x y z
N MET A 1 25.59 -10.52 -7.55
CA MET A 1 25.64 -9.42 -6.55
C MET A 1 24.27 -9.34 -5.89
N THR A 2 24.18 -9.47 -4.58
CA THR A 2 22.93 -9.23 -3.85
C THR A 2 22.68 -7.73 -3.80
N SER A 3 21.60 -7.26 -4.43
CA SER A 3 21.18 -5.87 -4.31
C SER A 3 20.65 -5.64 -2.90
N GLN A 4 21.30 -4.80 -2.10
CA GLN A 4 20.75 -4.37 -0.81
C GLN A 4 19.53 -3.47 -1.06
N MET A 5 18.44 -3.76 -0.36
CA MET A 5 17.20 -2.97 -0.36
C MET A 5 16.76 -2.74 1.09
N THR A 6 16.10 -1.61 1.36
CA THR A 6 15.42 -1.40 2.64
C THR A 6 14.18 -2.29 2.70
N GLY A 7 13.70 -2.61 3.92
CA GLY A 7 12.46 -3.37 4.08
C GLY A 7 11.26 -2.69 3.41
N ALA A 8 11.18 -1.35 3.51
CA ALA A 8 10.14 -0.56 2.86
C ALA A 8 10.17 -0.71 1.33
N LYS A 9 11.36 -0.62 0.70
CA LYS A 9 11.52 -0.87 -0.73
C LYS A 9 11.12 -2.28 -1.12
N MET A 10 11.43 -3.27 -0.28
CA MET A 10 11.01 -4.66 -0.54
C MET A 10 9.48 -4.80 -0.53
N VAL A 11 8.80 -4.18 0.44
CA VAL A 11 7.32 -4.19 0.51
C VAL A 11 6.70 -3.53 -0.72
N VAL A 12 7.13 -2.32 -1.06
CA VAL A 12 6.60 -1.58 -2.22
C VAL A 12 6.87 -2.33 -3.53
N LYS A 13 8.08 -2.91 -3.68
CA LYS A 13 8.39 -3.75 -4.84
C LYS A 13 7.50 -4.98 -4.91
N ALA A 14 7.28 -5.68 -3.80
CA ALA A 14 6.41 -6.85 -3.77
C ALA A 14 4.97 -6.50 -4.16
N LEU A 15 4.44 -5.36 -3.71
CA LEU A 15 3.11 -4.87 -4.12
C LEU A 15 3.05 -4.63 -5.64
N LYS A 16 4.06 -3.95 -6.21
CA LYS A 16 4.15 -3.71 -7.66
C LYS A 16 4.25 -5.01 -8.46
N ASP A 17 5.08 -5.96 -8.00
CA ASP A 17 5.27 -7.26 -8.64
C ASP A 17 3.97 -8.10 -8.62
N GLN A 18 3.08 -7.87 -7.65
CA GLN A 18 1.74 -8.46 -7.58
C GLN A 18 0.67 -7.65 -8.35
N GLY A 19 1.05 -6.58 -9.05
CA GLY A 19 0.13 -5.74 -9.82
C GLY A 19 -0.80 -4.88 -8.96
N VAL A 20 -0.43 -4.62 -7.70
CA VAL A 20 -1.19 -3.72 -6.82
C VAL A 20 -0.97 -2.29 -7.29
N ASP A 21 -2.07 -1.59 -7.61
CA ASP A 21 -2.08 -0.20 -8.07
C ASP A 21 -2.70 0.77 -7.06
N THR A 22 -3.37 0.26 -6.01
CA THR A 22 -4.14 1.05 -5.05
C THR A 22 -3.95 0.51 -3.63
N VAL A 23 -3.64 1.39 -2.68
CA VAL A 23 -3.53 1.07 -1.25
C VAL A 23 -4.40 2.03 -0.44
N PHE A 24 -5.22 1.48 0.45
CA PHE A 24 -6.03 2.24 1.39
C PHE A 24 -5.33 2.28 2.75
N GLY A 25 -5.10 3.44 3.33
CA GLY A 25 -4.30 3.47 4.56
C GLY A 25 -4.40 4.73 5.40
N TYR A 26 -4.01 4.58 6.66
CA TYR A 26 -3.85 5.65 7.62
C TYR A 26 -2.41 5.62 8.15
N PRO A 27 -1.60 6.67 7.98
CA PRO A 27 -0.20 6.64 8.36
C PRO A 27 0.01 6.69 9.87
N GLY A 28 0.96 5.88 10.36
CA GLY A 28 1.45 5.87 11.73
C GLY A 28 2.97 5.78 11.78
N GLY A 29 3.57 6.17 12.91
CA GLY A 29 5.04 6.33 13.04
C GLY A 29 5.85 5.10 12.63
N ALA A 30 5.38 3.89 12.93
CA ALA A 30 6.09 2.64 12.63
C ALA A 30 6.12 2.31 11.13
N VAL A 31 5.12 2.76 10.36
CA VAL A 31 4.97 2.44 8.93
C VAL A 31 5.40 3.57 8.01
N LEU A 32 5.84 4.72 8.55
CA LEU A 32 6.30 5.87 7.78
C LEU A 32 7.34 5.53 6.69
N PRO A 33 8.34 4.65 6.91
CA PRO A 33 9.28 4.31 5.85
C PRO A 33 8.61 3.69 4.61
N ILE A 34 7.49 2.96 4.77
CA ILE A 34 6.72 2.40 3.64
C ILE A 34 5.97 3.51 2.92
N TYR A 35 5.37 4.45 3.66
CA TYR A 35 4.71 5.62 3.11
C TYR A 35 5.68 6.51 2.32
N ASP A 36 6.90 6.71 2.83
CA ASP A 36 7.95 7.45 2.14
C ASP A 36 8.29 6.81 0.78
N GLU A 37 8.47 5.49 0.74
CA GLU A 37 8.74 4.76 -0.51
C GLU A 37 7.55 4.78 -1.49
N ILE A 38 6.30 4.74 -0.99
CA ILE A 38 5.11 4.92 -1.82
C ILE A 38 5.06 6.36 -2.38
N PHE A 39 5.47 7.38 -1.61
CA PHE A 39 5.44 8.77 -2.05
C PHE A 39 6.49 9.10 -3.13
N GLN A 40 7.58 8.32 -3.21
CA GLN A 40 8.68 8.51 -4.18
C GLN A 40 8.34 7.99 -5.59
N GLN A 41 7.14 7.51 -5.84
CA GLN A 41 6.73 6.81 -7.06
C GLN A 41 5.25 7.08 -7.40
N ASN A 42 4.80 6.73 -8.62
CA ASN A 42 3.44 7.03 -9.09
C ASN A 42 2.62 5.78 -9.49
N GLU A 43 3.21 4.58 -9.39
CA GLU A 43 2.58 3.32 -9.79
C GLU A 43 1.59 2.79 -8.76
N ILE A 44 1.81 3.06 -7.47
CA ILE A 44 0.86 2.78 -6.39
C ILE A 44 0.19 4.07 -5.95
N ARG A 45 -1.13 4.15 -6.12
CA ARG A 45 -1.97 5.22 -5.60
C ARG A 45 -2.31 4.95 -4.13
N HIS A 46 -1.90 5.85 -3.24
CA HIS A 46 -2.38 5.84 -1.86
C HIS A 46 -3.71 6.59 -1.71
N ILE A 47 -4.65 5.98 -0.99
CA ILE A 47 -5.93 6.59 -0.60
C ILE A 47 -5.91 6.74 0.92
N LEU A 48 -5.74 7.99 1.37
CA LEU A 48 -5.78 8.36 2.78
C LEU A 48 -7.21 8.23 3.31
N VAL A 49 -7.39 7.32 4.25
CA VAL A 49 -8.65 7.21 5.01
C VAL A 49 -8.61 8.08 6.25
N ARG A 50 -9.68 8.08 7.06
CA ARG A 50 -9.75 8.82 8.33
C ARG A 50 -9.88 7.93 9.57
N HIS A 51 -9.97 6.62 9.35
CA HIS A 51 -10.01 5.59 10.38
C HIS A 51 -9.62 4.26 9.72
N GLU A 52 -8.87 3.43 10.41
CA GLU A 52 -8.31 2.16 9.91
C GLU A 52 -9.43 1.19 9.49
N GLN A 53 -10.53 1.15 10.25
CA GLN A 53 -11.73 0.39 9.85
C GLN A 53 -12.28 0.85 8.50
N GLY A 54 -12.21 2.15 8.20
CA GLY A 54 -12.58 2.70 6.90
C GLY A 54 -11.66 2.24 5.78
N ALA A 55 -10.37 2.01 6.05
CA ALA A 55 -9.46 1.40 5.07
C ALA A 55 -9.88 -0.03 4.73
N VAL A 56 -10.22 -0.84 5.74
CA VAL A 56 -10.66 -2.22 5.52
C VAL A 56 -11.95 -2.26 4.70
N HIS A 57 -12.97 -1.46 5.05
CA HIS A 57 -14.21 -1.41 4.27
C HIS A 57 -13.99 -0.89 2.83
N SER A 58 -13.11 0.09 2.64
CA SER A 58 -12.79 0.60 1.30
C SER A 58 -12.07 -0.45 0.45
N ALA A 59 -11.09 -1.14 1.03
CA ALA A 59 -10.36 -2.22 0.39
C ALA A 59 -11.27 -3.41 0.06
N GLU A 60 -12.21 -3.75 0.94
CA GLU A 60 -13.23 -4.77 0.69
C GLU A 60 -14.13 -4.38 -0.49
N GLY A 61 -14.64 -3.14 -0.52
CA GLY A 61 -15.44 -2.64 -1.63
C GLY A 61 -14.67 -2.62 -2.95
N TYR A 62 -13.41 -2.20 -2.94
CA TYR A 62 -12.52 -2.28 -4.09
C TYR A 62 -12.36 -3.72 -4.58
N ALA A 63 -12.10 -4.67 -3.67
CA ALA A 63 -11.89 -6.07 -4.04
C ALA A 63 -13.16 -6.68 -4.67
N ARG A 64 -14.32 -6.44 -4.05
CA ARG A 64 -15.62 -6.96 -4.54
C ARG A 64 -16.04 -6.36 -5.88
N SER A 65 -15.71 -5.09 -6.14
CA SER A 65 -16.12 -4.39 -7.37
C SER A 65 -15.16 -4.58 -8.54
N THR A 66 -13.90 -4.91 -8.28
CA THR A 66 -12.86 -5.02 -9.33
C THR A 66 -12.36 -6.45 -9.56
N GLY A 67 -12.55 -7.35 -8.58
CA GLY A 67 -11.92 -8.67 -8.55
C GLY A 67 -10.42 -8.66 -8.24
N LYS A 68 -9.83 -7.49 -8.00
CA LYS A 68 -8.42 -7.34 -7.59
C LYS A 68 -8.26 -7.44 -6.07
N PRO A 69 -7.07 -7.78 -5.54
CA PRO A 69 -6.82 -7.74 -4.09
C PRO A 69 -7.02 -6.34 -3.51
N GLY A 70 -7.79 -6.22 -2.42
CA GLY A 70 -7.86 -5.00 -1.62
C GLY A 70 -6.70 -4.93 -0.64
N VAL A 71 -5.87 -3.88 -0.74
CA VAL A 71 -4.66 -3.74 0.09
C VAL A 71 -4.82 -2.61 1.11
N VAL A 72 -4.51 -2.92 2.37
CA VAL A 72 -4.58 -1.99 3.50
C VAL A 72 -3.19 -1.77 4.08
N LEU A 73 -2.86 -0.51 4.42
CA LEU A 73 -1.63 -0.13 5.11
C LEU A 73 -1.95 0.74 6.35
N VAL A 74 -1.76 0.18 7.53
CA VAL A 74 -2.01 0.81 8.85
C VAL A 74 -0.87 0.51 9.81
#